data_AF-A0A1B7JVX0-F1
#
_entry.id   AF-A0A1B7JVX0-F1
#
_cell.length_a   1.000
_cell.length_b   1.000
_cell.length_c   1.000
_cell.angle_alpha   90.00
_cell.angle_beta   90.00
_cell.angle_gamma   90.00
#
_symmetry.space_group_name_H-M   'P 1'
#
loop_
_entity.id
_entity.type
_entity.pdbx_description
1 polymer ?
#
loop_
_entity_poly.entity_id
_entity_poly.type
_entity_poly.pdbx_seq_one_letter_code
_entity_poly.pdbx_strand_id
1 'polypeptide(L)'
;MEVAYFAMGCFWGVERLFWQKTGIYSTSTGYCGGITPNPTYEEVCSGQTGHTEAVRVVFDPQVISYAQLLTLFWENHDPAQGMRQGGDIGTQYRSAIYTVSDDQLRQAEKTRQDYQQAMDNQGDHRHITTEIAPLDVFYFAEDYHQQYLYKNPNGYCALGGIGVCLPQ
;
A
#
# COMPACT_ATOMS: atom_id res chain seq x y z
N MET A 1 6.92 6.19 -18.03
CA MET A 1 6.66 6.27 -16.57
C MET A 1 5.20 5.98 -16.32
N GLU A 2 4.92 5.14 -15.35
CA GLU A 2 3.58 4.82 -14.85
C GLU A 2 3.49 5.12 -13.35
N VAL A 3 2.27 5.11 -12.81
CA VAL A 3 2.00 5.39 -11.39
C VAL A 3 1.15 4.28 -10.80
N ALA A 4 1.44 3.89 -9.57
CA ALA A 4 0.65 2.96 -8.77
C ALA A 4 0.46 3.52 -7.35
N TYR A 5 -0.62 3.12 -6.69
CA TYR A 5 -0.95 3.57 -5.33
C TYR A 5 -1.22 2.36 -4.44
N PHE A 6 -0.48 2.28 -3.35
CA PHE A 6 -0.53 1.14 -2.41
C PHE A 6 -0.69 1.64 -0.97
N ALA A 7 -1.60 1.01 -0.23
CA ALA A 7 -1.79 1.20 1.21
C ALA A 7 -1.53 -0.13 1.92
N MET A 8 -0.58 -0.12 2.86
CA MET A 8 -0.04 -1.34 3.48
C MET A 8 0.21 -1.11 4.98
N GLY A 9 -0.60 -0.27 5.63
CA GLY A 9 -0.34 0.24 6.98
C GLY A 9 0.49 1.53 6.96
N CYS A 10 1.31 1.74 8.00
CA CYS A 10 2.13 2.94 8.15
C CYS A 10 2.96 3.25 6.89
N PHE A 11 2.61 4.32 6.18
CA PHE A 11 3.18 4.66 4.88
C PHE A 11 4.69 4.96 4.89
N TRP A 12 5.31 5.21 6.04
CA TRP A 12 6.75 5.49 6.13
C TRP A 12 7.59 4.28 5.74
N GLY A 13 7.22 3.11 6.28
CA GLY A 13 7.87 1.86 5.94
C GLY A 13 7.62 1.50 4.47
N VAL A 14 6.36 1.63 4.05
CA VAL A 14 5.91 1.33 2.68
C VAL A 14 6.65 2.17 1.66
N GLU A 15 6.80 3.47 1.91
CA GLU A 15 7.52 4.36 1.01
C GLU A 15 8.98 3.92 0.86
N ARG A 16 9.63 3.57 1.99
CA ARG A 16 11.00 3.06 2.00
C ARG A 16 11.15 1.77 1.20
N LEU A 17 10.19 0.85 1.34
CA LEU A 17 10.21 -0.41 0.59
C LEU A 17 10.26 -0.16 -0.92
N PHE A 18 9.47 0.78 -1.43
CA PHE A 18 9.41 1.08 -2.86
C PHE A 18 10.62 1.88 -3.34
N TRP A 19 11.03 2.98 -2.68
CA TRP A 19 12.12 3.81 -3.23
C TRP A 19 13.46 3.07 -3.35
N GLN A 20 13.65 1.97 -2.61
CA GLN A 20 14.87 1.16 -2.67
C GLN A 20 14.94 0.26 -3.91
N LYS A 21 13.85 0.15 -4.69
CA LYS A 21 13.79 -0.74 -5.85
C LYS A 21 14.29 -0.04 -7.11
N THR A 22 15.14 -0.74 -7.87
CA THR A 22 15.55 -0.30 -9.20
C THR A 22 14.32 -0.21 -10.12
N GLY A 23 14.22 0.88 -10.87
CA GLY A 23 13.06 1.18 -11.73
C GLY A 23 12.02 2.09 -11.07
N ILE A 24 12.13 2.37 -9.76
CA ILE A 24 11.33 3.42 -9.12
C ILE A 24 11.99 4.78 -9.35
N TYR A 25 11.20 5.72 -9.82
CA TYR A 25 11.64 7.08 -10.12
C TYR A 25 11.40 8.05 -8.96
N SER A 26 10.22 7.96 -8.34
CA SER A 26 9.89 8.78 -7.17
C SER A 26 8.76 8.13 -6.37
N THR A 27 8.75 8.38 -5.07
CA THR A 27 7.67 8.00 -4.16
C THR A 27 7.10 9.24 -3.47
N SER A 28 5.86 9.16 -2.99
CA SER A 28 5.29 10.18 -2.12
C SER A 28 4.25 9.55 -1.20
N THR A 29 4.18 10.01 0.04
CA THR A 29 3.16 9.60 1.01
C THR A 29 1.94 10.51 0.92
N GLY A 30 0.77 9.96 1.24
CA GLY A 30 -0.49 10.70 1.17
C GLY A 30 -1.69 9.91 1.65
N TYR A 31 -2.86 10.47 1.37
CA TYR A 31 -4.16 9.99 1.84
C TYR A 31 -5.11 9.82 0.66
N CYS A 32 -5.81 8.69 0.60
CA CYS A 32 -6.86 8.44 -0.38
C CYS A 32 -7.88 7.39 0.11
N GLY A 33 -8.97 7.21 -0.65
CA GLY A 33 -10.03 6.25 -0.32
C GLY A 33 -11.05 6.71 0.71
N GLY A 34 -10.92 7.95 1.21
CA GLY A 34 -11.87 8.60 2.10
C GLY A 34 -12.69 9.69 1.41
N ILE A 35 -13.47 10.41 2.20
CA ILE A 35 -14.44 11.41 1.72
C ILE A 35 -14.03 12.86 2.00
N THR A 36 -13.17 13.09 2.99
CA THR A 36 -12.78 14.45 3.40
C THR A 36 -11.77 15.03 2.42
N PRO A 37 -12.02 16.21 1.82
CA PRO A 37 -11.05 16.83 0.92
C PRO A 37 -9.89 17.49 1.69
N ASN A 38 -8.68 17.38 1.14
CA ASN A 38 -7.43 17.94 1.71
C ASN A 38 -7.26 17.63 3.21
N PRO A 39 -7.35 16.36 3.63
CA PRO A 39 -7.27 16.01 5.04
C PRO A 39 -5.85 16.24 5.59
N THR A 40 -5.74 16.68 6.85
CA THR A 40 -4.45 16.68 7.56
C THR A 40 -4.18 15.33 8.22
N TYR A 41 -2.92 15.08 8.60
CA TYR A 41 -2.57 13.86 9.34
C TYR A 41 -3.41 13.69 10.62
N GLU A 42 -3.65 14.77 11.37
CA GLU A 42 -4.45 14.72 12.60
C GLU A 42 -5.91 14.35 12.33
N GLU A 43 -6.49 14.87 11.24
CA GLU A 43 -7.85 14.53 10.82
C GLU A 43 -7.94 13.06 10.41
N VAL A 44 -6.96 12.55 9.65
CA VAL A 44 -6.89 11.12 9.29
C VAL A 44 -6.74 10.24 10.53
N CYS A 45 -5.88 10.63 11.48
CA CYS A 45 -5.69 9.90 12.74
C CYS A 45 -6.96 9.83 13.60
N SER A 46 -7.91 10.76 13.42
CA SER A 46 -9.20 10.69 14.10
C SER A 46 -10.09 9.53 13.62
N GLY A 47 -9.78 8.96 12.44
CA GLY A 47 -10.56 7.90 11.79
C GLY A 47 -11.85 8.39 11.10
N GLN A 48 -12.18 9.68 11.18
CA GLN A 48 -13.45 10.23 10.67
C GLN A 48 -13.43 10.59 9.19
N THR A 49 -12.25 10.64 8.56
CA THR A 49 -12.12 11.03 7.14
C THR A 49 -12.38 9.88 6.17
N GLY A 50 -12.27 8.64 6.65
CA GLY A 50 -12.33 7.42 5.84
C GLY A 50 -11.09 7.15 4.99
N HIS A 51 -10.09 8.05 5.00
CA HIS A 51 -8.87 7.86 4.21
C HIS A 51 -8.01 6.75 4.78
N THR A 52 -7.22 6.13 3.90
CA THR A 52 -6.07 5.32 4.26
C THR A 52 -4.78 6.05 3.94
N GLU A 53 -3.74 5.77 4.73
CA GLU A 53 -2.38 6.08 4.37
C GLU A 53 -1.98 5.26 3.14
N ALA A 54 -1.53 5.97 2.10
CA ALA A 54 -1.14 5.39 0.84
C ALA A 54 0.17 5.98 0.34
N VAL A 55 0.87 5.20 -0.47
CA VAL A 55 2.10 5.60 -1.16
C VAL A 55 1.83 5.66 -2.65
N ARG A 56 2.10 6.82 -3.23
CA ARG A 56 2.19 7.02 -4.67
C ARG A 56 3.57 6.57 -5.14
N VAL A 57 3.62 5.61 -6.05
CA VAL A 57 4.85 5.04 -6.62
C VAL A 57 4.90 5.37 -8.10
N VAL A 58 5.91 6.12 -8.53
CA VAL A 58 6.19 6.40 -9.95
C VAL A 58 7.31 5.48 -10.41
N PHE A 59 7.06 4.69 -11.45
CA PHE A 59 7.98 3.64 -11.89
C PHE A 59 8.14 3.59 -13.41
N ASP A 60 9.26 3.02 -13.85
CA ASP A 60 9.52 2.73 -15.25
C ASP A 60 9.10 1.29 -15.59
N PRO A 61 8.02 1.08 -16.36
CA PRO A 61 7.54 -0.26 -16.73
C PRO A 61 8.54 -1.06 -17.57
N GLN A 62 9.57 -0.42 -18.14
CA GLN A 62 10.65 -1.13 -18.84
C GLN A 62 11.68 -1.77 -17.89
N VAL A 63 11.72 -1.32 -16.63
CA VAL A 63 12.68 -1.79 -15.62
C VAL A 63 11.99 -2.61 -14.52
N ILE A 64 10.81 -2.18 -14.08
CA ILE A 64 9.99 -2.88 -13.08
C ILE A 64 8.53 -2.88 -13.49
N SER A 65 7.91 -4.06 -13.53
CA SER A 65 6.51 -4.21 -13.94
C SER A 65 5.54 -3.97 -12.79
N TYR A 66 4.29 -3.65 -13.12
CA TYR A 66 3.22 -3.54 -12.12
C TYR A 66 3.01 -4.86 -11.35
N ALA A 67 3.15 -6.02 -12.00
CA ALA A 67 3.11 -7.33 -11.36
C ALA A 67 4.20 -7.48 -10.28
N GLN A 68 5.42 -7.00 -10.53
CA GLN A 68 6.48 -7.00 -9.53
C GLN A 68 6.17 -6.08 -8.34
N LEU A 69 5.50 -4.94 -8.58
CA LEU A 69 5.02 -4.08 -7.50
C LEU A 69 3.93 -4.76 -6.68
N LEU A 70 3.02 -5.51 -7.33
CA LEU A 70 2.01 -6.32 -6.65
C LEU A 70 2.65 -7.43 -5.80
N THR A 71 3.70 -8.10 -6.28
CA THR A 71 4.47 -9.06 -5.46
C THR A 71 5.03 -8.38 -4.21
N LEU A 72 5.66 -7.21 -4.35
CA LEU A 72 6.17 -6.44 -3.21
C LEU A 72 5.06 -6.06 -2.24
N PHE A 73 3.90 -5.65 -2.77
CA PHE A 73 2.72 -5.35 -1.98
C PHE A 73 2.30 -6.57 -1.15
N TRP A 74 1.96 -7.68 -1.78
CA TRP A 74 1.43 -8.86 -1.10
C TRP A 74 2.39 -9.45 -0.07
N GLU A 75 3.70 -9.46 -0.35
CA GLU A 75 4.69 -10.13 0.51
C GLU A 75 5.17 -9.30 1.71
N ASN A 76 4.87 -8.00 1.78
CA ASN A 76 5.44 -7.09 2.79
C ASN A 76 4.42 -6.48 3.76
N HIS A 77 3.19 -7.00 3.81
CA HIS A 77 2.19 -6.67 4.83
C HIS A 77 1.24 -7.86 5.08
N ASP A 78 0.38 -7.79 6.09
CA ASP A 78 -0.72 -8.74 6.28
C ASP A 78 -2.01 -8.20 5.62
N PRO A 79 -2.45 -8.77 4.48
CA PRO A 79 -3.61 -8.28 3.75
C PRO A 79 -4.96 -8.69 4.37
N ALA A 80 -4.97 -9.49 5.44
CA ALA A 80 -6.18 -10.05 6.05
C ALA A 80 -6.53 -9.43 7.42
N GLN A 81 -5.92 -8.30 7.79
CA GLN A 81 -6.14 -7.65 9.10
C GLN A 81 -7.28 -6.62 9.14
N GLY A 82 -7.86 -6.26 7.99
CA GLY A 82 -8.94 -5.28 7.90
C GLY A 82 -8.46 -3.87 8.21
N MET A 83 -9.08 -3.23 9.20
CA MET A 83 -8.81 -1.85 9.62
C MET A 83 -7.63 -1.79 10.60
N ARG A 84 -6.53 -2.47 10.25
CA ARG A 84 -5.33 -2.60 11.07
C ARG A 84 -4.15 -3.09 10.22
N GLN A 85 -2.94 -2.71 10.60
CA GLN A 85 -1.71 -3.38 10.18
C GLN A 85 -0.73 -3.51 11.36
N GLY A 86 -0.45 -4.74 11.79
CA GLY A 86 0.41 -5.01 12.93
C GLY A 86 -0.10 -4.33 14.22
N GLY A 87 0.71 -3.43 14.77
CA GLY A 87 0.37 -2.62 15.94
C GLY A 87 -0.45 -1.35 15.63
N ASP A 88 -0.56 -0.98 14.35
CA ASP A 88 -1.24 0.24 13.89
C ASP A 88 -2.73 -0.06 13.66
N ILE A 89 -3.58 0.44 14.55
CA ILE A 89 -5.03 0.16 14.56
C ILE A 89 -5.80 1.37 14.06
N GLY A 90 -6.64 1.17 13.05
CA GLY A 90 -7.50 2.22 12.50
C GLY A 90 -7.78 2.03 11.01
N THR A 91 -8.86 2.65 10.53
CA THR A 91 -9.26 2.64 9.12
C THR A 91 -8.18 3.21 8.20
N GLN A 92 -7.32 4.06 8.74
CA GLN A 92 -6.22 4.68 8.04
C GLN A 92 -5.04 3.74 7.72
N TYR A 93 -5.00 2.55 8.34
CA TYR A 93 -3.92 1.58 8.15
C TYR A 93 -4.36 0.34 7.38
N ARG A 94 -5.51 0.39 6.71
CA ARG A 94 -6.06 -0.75 5.98
C ARG A 94 -5.20 -1.08 4.76
N SER A 95 -5.30 -2.33 4.33
CA SER A 95 -4.73 -2.78 3.05
C SER A 95 -5.58 -2.26 1.90
N ALA A 96 -4.98 -1.56 0.93
CA ALA A 96 -5.67 -1.12 -0.27
C ALA A 96 -4.74 -0.98 -1.48
N ILE A 97 -5.31 -1.16 -2.67
CA ILE A 97 -4.69 -0.90 -3.98
C ILE A 97 -5.61 0.05 -4.74
N TYR A 98 -5.10 1.25 -5.05
CA TYR A 98 -5.82 2.21 -5.88
C TYR A 98 -5.26 2.24 -7.30
N THR A 99 -6.09 1.90 -8.27
CA THR A 99 -5.65 1.67 -9.65
C THR A 99 -5.91 2.88 -10.53
N VAL A 100 -5.02 3.09 -11.50
CA VAL A 100 -5.15 4.21 -12.49
C VAL A 100 -5.57 3.73 -13.88
N SER A 101 -5.73 2.42 -14.08
CA SER A 101 -6.15 1.84 -15.35
C SER A 101 -6.87 0.51 -15.15
N ASP A 102 -7.68 0.12 -16.14
CA ASP A 102 -8.35 -1.18 -16.15
C ASP A 102 -7.37 -2.35 -16.16
N ASP A 103 -6.17 -2.14 -16.71
CA ASP A 103 -5.11 -3.15 -16.71
C ASP A 103 -4.56 -3.39 -15.30
N GLN A 104 -4.30 -2.32 -14.54
CA GLN A 104 -3.92 -2.44 -13.13
C GLN A 104 -5.03 -3.08 -12.31
N LEU A 105 -6.29 -2.70 -12.52
CA LEU A 105 -7.44 -3.32 -11.84
C LEU A 105 -7.49 -4.83 -12.07
N ARG A 106 -7.36 -5.25 -13.34
CA ARG A 106 -7.37 -6.67 -13.70
C ARG A 106 -6.21 -7.44 -13.06
N GLN A 107 -5.00 -6.87 -13.08
CA GLN A 107 -3.82 -7.48 -12.47
C GLN A 107 -3.93 -7.56 -10.94
N ALA A 108 -4.42 -6.51 -10.28
CA ALA A 108 -4.62 -6.47 -8.84
C ALA A 108 -5.65 -7.52 -8.38
N GLU A 109 -6.79 -7.61 -9.07
CA GLU A 109 -7.81 -8.63 -8.76
C GLU A 109 -7.32 -10.06 -8.99
N LYS A 110 -6.58 -10.28 -10.10
CA LYS A 110 -5.97 -11.58 -10.35
C LYS A 110 -5.00 -11.97 -9.23
N THR A 111 -4.07 -11.08 -8.89
CA THR A 111 -3.07 -11.37 -7.85
C THR A 111 -3.68 -11.51 -6.47
N ARG A 112 -4.80 -10.83 -6.16
CA ARG A 112 -5.58 -11.07 -4.94
C ARG A 112 -6.07 -12.52 -4.86
N GLN A 113 -6.61 -13.05 -5.96
CA GLN A 113 -7.08 -14.44 -6.00
C GLN A 113 -5.92 -15.43 -5.87
N ASP A 114 -4.82 -15.17 -6.58
CA ASP A 114 -3.62 -16.02 -6.52
C ASP A 114 -3.01 -16.02 -5.11
N TYR A 115 -2.98 -14.86 -4.44
CA TYR A 115 -2.47 -14.75 -3.07
C TYR A 115 -3.40 -15.40 -2.04
N GLN A 116 -4.73 -15.26 -2.19
CA GLN A 116 -5.69 -15.95 -1.32
C GLN A 116 -5.48 -17.46 -1.38
N GLN A 117 -5.32 -18.01 -2.59
CA GLN A 117 -5.05 -19.44 -2.76
C GLN A 117 -3.70 -19.85 -2.15
N ALA A 118 -2.68 -18.99 -2.24
CA ALA A 118 -1.39 -19.23 -1.62
C ALA A 118 -1.47 -19.22 -0.08
N MET A 119 -2.24 -18.30 0.51
CA MET A 119 -2.53 -18.27 1.94
C MET A 119 -3.23 -19.56 2.39
N ASP A 120 -4.27 -19.98 1.67
CA ASP A 120 -5.01 -21.22 1.96
C ASP A 120 -4.09 -22.45 1.91
N ASN A 121 -3.20 -22.52 0.92
CA ASN A 121 -2.23 -23.61 0.78
C ASN A 121 -1.20 -23.66 1.91
N GLN A 122 -0.92 -22.53 2.57
CA GLN A 122 -0.04 -22.46 3.74
C GLN A 122 -0.80 -22.61 5.07
N GLY A 123 -2.12 -22.88 5.03
CA GLY A 123 -2.96 -23.07 6.20
C GLY A 123 -3.50 -21.78 6.82
N ASP A 124 -3.37 -20.64 6.13
CA ASP A 124 -3.98 -19.38 6.53
C ASP A 124 -5.31 -19.18 5.80
N HIS A 125 -6.39 -19.54 6.46
CA HIS A 125 -7.76 -19.47 5.92
C HIS A 125 -8.45 -18.11 6.16
N ARG A 126 -7.69 -17.09 6.56
CA ARG A 126 -8.25 -15.75 6.69
C ARG A 126 -8.55 -15.18 5.30
N HIS A 127 -9.63 -14.40 5.21
CA HIS A 127 -9.99 -13.73 3.97
C HIS A 127 -9.19 -12.45 3.80
N ILE A 128 -8.64 -12.24 2.60
CA ILE A 128 -8.02 -10.98 2.22
C ILE A 128 -9.04 -9.85 2.32
N THR A 129 -8.66 -8.80 3.04
CA THR A 129 -9.46 -7.59 3.28
C THR A 129 -9.03 -6.40 2.41
N THR A 130 -8.04 -6.61 1.53
CA THR A 130 -7.52 -5.57 0.63
C THR A 130 -8.63 -4.96 -0.22
N GLU A 131 -8.82 -3.65 -0.08
CA GLU A 131 -9.68 -2.86 -0.94
C GLU A 131 -9.00 -2.66 -2.30
N ILE A 132 -9.66 -3.02 -3.41
CA ILE A 132 -9.16 -2.77 -4.76
C ILE A 132 -10.19 -1.90 -5.47
N ALA A 133 -9.80 -0.67 -5.80
CA ALA A 133 -10.71 0.29 -6.42
C ALA A 133 -9.94 1.24 -7.37
N PRO A 134 -10.60 1.82 -8.38
CA PRO A 134 -10.04 2.95 -9.11
C PRO A 134 -9.73 4.11 -8.17
N LEU A 135 -8.60 4.79 -8.38
CA LEU A 135 -8.27 5.99 -7.63
C LEU A 135 -9.25 7.11 -8.00
N ASP A 136 -9.93 7.68 -7.00
CA ASP A 136 -10.67 8.92 -7.16
C ASP A 136 -9.71 10.12 -7.06
N VAL A 137 -9.14 10.35 -5.87
CA VAL A 137 -8.21 11.44 -5.64
C VAL A 137 -7.13 11.04 -4.63
N PHE A 138 -5.95 11.63 -4.77
CA PHE A 138 -4.82 11.45 -3.85
C PHE A 138 -4.39 12.80 -3.28
N TYR A 139 -4.34 12.90 -1.96
CA TYR A 139 -3.87 14.08 -1.24
C TYR A 139 -2.46 13.82 -0.72
N PHE A 140 -1.50 14.68 -1.10
CA PHE A 140 -0.16 14.59 -0.54
C PHE A 140 -0.18 14.86 0.96
N ALA A 141 0.50 14.01 1.72
CA ALA A 141 0.77 14.26 3.13
C ALA A 141 1.79 15.40 3.28
N GLU A 142 1.88 15.94 4.49
CA GLU A 142 2.78 17.02 4.86
C GLU A 142 4.26 16.66 4.59
N ASP A 143 5.10 17.67 4.34
CA ASP A 143 6.51 17.46 3.97
C ASP A 143 7.28 16.59 4.98
N TYR A 144 6.97 16.70 6.27
CA TYR A 144 7.65 15.92 7.30
C TYR A 144 7.38 14.41 7.18
N HIS A 145 6.29 14.00 6.54
CA HIS A 145 6.01 12.60 6.21
C HIS A 145 6.71 12.12 4.94
N GLN A 146 7.05 13.02 4.03
CA GLN A 146 7.70 12.68 2.76
C GLN A 146 9.12 12.20 3.03
N GLN A 147 9.42 10.96 2.61
CA GLN A 147 10.70 10.30 2.81
C GLN A 147 11.15 10.32 4.27
N TYR A 148 10.20 10.17 5.21
CA TYR A 148 10.48 10.27 6.64
C TYR A 148 11.61 9.36 7.10
N LEU A 149 11.67 8.10 6.63
CA LEU A 149 12.74 7.16 6.99
C LEU A 149 14.07 7.41 6.27
N TYR A 150 14.10 8.23 5.23
CA TYR A 150 15.36 8.76 4.71
C TYR A 150 15.90 9.85 5.64
N LYS A 151 15.02 10.75 6.10
CA LYS A 151 15.33 11.80 7.08
C LYS A 151 15.69 11.23 8.47
N ASN A 152 15.04 10.13 8.85
CA ASN A 152 15.16 9.45 10.14
C ASN A 152 15.41 7.93 9.95
N PRO A 153 16.64 7.49 9.69
CA PRO A 153 16.94 6.09 9.33
C PRO A 153 16.51 5.04 10.37
N ASN A 154 16.54 5.42 11.65
CA ASN A 154 16.13 4.58 12.79
C ASN A 154 14.67 4.82 13.21
N GLY A 155 13.89 5.50 12.38
CA GLY A 155 12.48 5.77 12.63
C GLY A 155 11.61 4.51 12.62
N TYR A 156 10.36 4.68 13.03
CA TYR A 156 9.39 3.59 13.09
C TYR A 156 9.14 2.96 11.72
N CYS A 157 9.22 1.63 11.65
CA CYS A 157 8.89 0.85 10.47
C CYS A 157 8.20 -0.44 10.89
N ALA A 158 6.90 -0.54 10.64
CA ALA A 158 6.10 -1.71 10.98
C ALA A 158 5.85 -2.67 9.81
N LEU A 159 6.65 -2.59 8.74
CA LEU A 159 6.53 -3.55 7.63
C LEU A 159 6.84 -4.97 8.12
N GLY A 160 5.89 -5.87 7.88
CA GLY A 160 6.00 -7.29 8.16
C GLY A 160 4.97 -8.05 7.36
N GLY A 161 5.42 -8.97 6.49
CA GLY A 161 4.55 -9.89 5.79
C GLY A 161 4.20 -11.12 6.64
N ILE A 162 3.26 -11.92 6.15
CA ILE A 162 2.84 -13.18 6.78
C ILE A 162 3.70 -14.39 6.35
N GLY A 163 4.74 -14.19 5.55
CA GLY A 163 5.63 -15.25 5.06
C GLY A 163 5.08 -16.05 3.86
N VAL A 164 3.95 -15.64 3.30
CA VAL A 164 3.36 -16.22 2.08
C VAL A 164 3.93 -15.49 0.86
N CYS A 165 4.42 -16.24 -0.12
CA CYS A 165 4.88 -15.72 -1.41
C CYS A 165 3.75 -15.66 -2.42
N LEU A 166 3.73 -14.62 -3.27
CA LEU A 166 2.82 -14.58 -4.41
C LEU A 166 3.29 -15.60 -5.47
N PRO A 167 2.42 -16.50 -5.96
CA PRO A 167 2.75 -17.40 -7.06
C PRO A 167 3.13 -16.61 -8.32
N GLN A 168 4.17 -17.07 -9.03
CA GLN A 168 4.62 -16.46 -10.30
C GLN A 168 3.75 -16.90 -11.49
#